data_AF-A0A2M7ZC95-F1
#
_entry.id   AF-A0A2M7ZC95-F1
#
_cell.length_a   1.000
_cell.length_b   1.000
_cell.length_c   1.000
_cell.angle_alpha   90.00
_cell.angle_beta   90.00
_cell.angle_gamma   90.00
#
_symmetry.space_group_name_H-M   'P 1'
#
loop_
_entity.id
_entity.type
_entity.pdbx_description
1 polymer ?
#
loop_
_entity_poly.entity_id
_entity_poly.type
_entity_poly.pdbx_seq_one_letter_code
_entity_poly.pdbx_strand_id
1 'polypeptide(L)'
;MNISQLNYNEFYFHLQNLISDEDKLNYLYKLKFELRKATNSFEDAIQLPLRMFLEDCFQINDEYQTLHTFLKNVIGKQSLNPRDKRFPGEDFLRQEIRKELVELTKLESLVDSEIEFLKSSSGEFNFFSTQI
;
A
#
# COMPACT_ATOMS: atom_id res chain seq x y z
N MET A 1 7.04 -7.90 -0.11
CA MET A 1 7.21 -6.77 -1.05
C MET A 1 7.13 -5.51 -0.20
N ASN A 2 8.05 -4.55 -0.35
CA ASN A 2 7.99 -3.32 0.45
C ASN A 2 7.04 -2.33 -0.23
N ILE A 3 5.76 -2.35 0.19
CA ILE A 3 4.68 -1.60 -0.45
C ILE A 3 4.92 -0.08 -0.39
N SER A 4 5.62 0.41 0.64
CA SER A 4 5.94 1.84 0.84
C SER A 4 6.84 2.47 -0.23
N GLN A 5 7.30 1.68 -1.20
CA GLN A 5 8.11 2.14 -2.34
C GLN A 5 7.46 1.81 -3.69
N LEU A 6 6.40 1.01 -3.68
CA LEU A 6 5.77 0.54 -4.91
C LEU A 6 5.02 1.70 -5.56
N ASN A 7 5.46 2.10 -6.74
CA ASN A 7 4.75 3.05 -7.57
C ASN A 7 4.18 2.34 -8.81
N TYR A 8 3.30 3.04 -9.53
CA TYR A 8 2.64 2.51 -10.72
C TYR A 8 3.61 1.84 -11.72
N ASN A 9 4.76 2.45 -11.96
CA ASN A 9 5.71 1.96 -12.95
C ASN A 9 6.32 0.61 -12.57
N GLU A 10 6.53 0.36 -11.27
CA GLU A 10 7.15 -0.88 -10.79
C GLU A 10 6.22 -2.08 -10.94
N PHE A 11 4.94 -1.96 -10.55
CA PHE A 11 4.02 -3.08 -10.71
C PHE A 11 3.67 -3.29 -12.19
N TYR A 12 3.54 -2.21 -12.96
CA TYR A 12 3.25 -2.31 -14.39
C TYR A 12 4.38 -3.00 -15.15
N PHE A 13 5.65 -2.69 -14.82
CA PHE A 13 6.81 -3.40 -15.35
C PHE A 13 6.76 -4.90 -15.02
N HIS A 14 6.45 -5.26 -13.78
CA HIS A 14 6.28 -6.67 -13.41
C HIS A 14 5.15 -7.34 -14.18
N LEU A 15 4.01 -6.67 -14.33
CA LEU A 15 2.85 -7.17 -15.05
C LEU A 15 3.16 -7.48 -16.51
N GLN A 16 3.95 -6.61 -17.18
CA GLN A 16 4.37 -6.81 -18.57
C GLN A 16 5.31 -8.00 -18.77
N ASN A 17 6.06 -8.39 -17.74
CA ASN A 17 6.96 -9.54 -17.79
C ASN A 17 6.23 -10.89 -17.59
N LEU A 18 4.96 -10.87 -17.18
CA LEU A 18 4.14 -12.06 -17.03
C LEU A 18 3.53 -12.45 -18.38
N ILE A 19 3.70 -13.72 -18.76
CA ILE A 19 3.32 -14.22 -20.08
C ILE A 19 1.83 -14.55 -20.14
N SER A 20 1.29 -15.22 -19.12
CA SER A 20 -0.11 -15.64 -19.11
C SER A 20 -1.01 -14.63 -18.40
N ASP A 21 -2.26 -14.52 -18.85
CA ASP A 21 -3.25 -13.66 -18.20
C ASP A 21 -3.64 -14.20 -16.82
N GLU A 22 -3.56 -15.52 -16.61
CA GLU A 22 -3.73 -16.14 -15.30
C GLU A 22 -2.64 -15.69 -14.30
N ASP A 23 -1.38 -15.67 -14.71
CA ASP A 23 -0.28 -15.19 -13.87
C ASP A 23 -0.44 -13.70 -13.55
N LYS A 24 -0.86 -12.90 -14.52
CA LYS A 24 -1.15 -11.47 -14.33
C LYS A 24 -2.27 -11.28 -13.31
N LEU A 25 -3.38 -12.00 -13.44
CA LEU A 25 -4.50 -11.94 -12.51
C LEU A 25 -4.08 -12.38 -11.10
N ASN A 26 -3.36 -13.48 -10.97
CA ASN A 26 -2.84 -13.96 -9.68
C ASN A 26 -1.93 -12.92 -9.01
N TYR A 27 -1.03 -12.30 -9.79
CA TYR A 27 -0.19 -11.22 -9.32
C TYR A 27 -1.00 -10.00 -8.85
N LEU A 28 -1.98 -9.55 -9.64
CA LEU A 28 -2.82 -8.39 -9.33
C LEU A 28 -3.69 -8.61 -8.09
N TYR A 29 -4.27 -9.81 -7.91
CA TYR A 29 -5.04 -10.13 -6.70
C TYR A 29 -4.15 -10.15 -5.45
N LYS A 30 -2.96 -10.74 -5.56
CA LYS A 30 -2.00 -10.71 -4.46
C LYS A 30 -1.58 -9.28 -4.14
N LEU A 31 -1.32 -8.46 -5.16
CA LEU A 31 -1.00 -7.06 -5.01
C LEU A 31 -2.13 -6.29 -4.32
N LYS A 32 -3.38 -6.47 -4.77
CA LYS A 32 -4.57 -5.88 -4.16
C LYS A 32 -4.69 -6.23 -2.68
N PHE A 33 -4.51 -7.51 -2.34
CA PHE A 33 -4.55 -7.96 -0.94
C PHE A 33 -3.50 -7.25 -0.08
N GLU A 34 -2.27 -7.18 -0.57
CA GLU A 34 -1.17 -6.49 0.11
C GLU A 34 -1.43 -4.99 0.26
N LEU A 35 -1.92 -4.31 -0.79
CA LEU A 35 -2.29 -2.89 -0.76
C LEU A 35 -3.39 -2.61 0.26
N ARG A 36 -4.41 -3.48 0.33
CA ARG A 36 -5.50 -3.32 1.28
C ARG A 36 -5.04 -3.54 2.71
N LYS A 37 -4.18 -4.53 2.96
CA LYS A 37 -3.54 -4.73 4.27
C LYS A 37 -2.73 -3.49 4.68
N ALA A 38 -1.95 -2.92 3.77
CA ALA A 38 -1.23 -1.69 4.02
C ALA A 38 -2.18 -0.53 4.34
N THR A 39 -3.19 -0.30 3.51
CA THR A 39 -4.18 0.78 3.70
C THR A 39 -4.84 0.70 5.07
N ASN A 40 -5.35 -0.47 5.45
CA ASN A 40 -5.95 -0.70 6.77
C ASN A 40 -4.98 -0.35 7.91
N SER A 41 -3.71 -0.79 7.82
CA SER A 41 -2.72 -0.50 8.86
C SER A 41 -2.46 1.00 9.06
N PHE A 42 -2.59 1.80 7.99
CA PHE A 42 -2.44 3.26 8.04
C PHE A 42 -3.71 3.93 8.58
N GLU A 43 -4.88 3.46 8.17
CA GLU A 43 -6.18 3.96 8.65
C GLU A 43 -6.35 3.74 10.16
N ASP A 44 -6.04 2.55 10.64
CA ASP A 44 -6.12 2.19 12.06
C ASP A 44 -5.16 3.03 12.90
N ALA A 45 -3.96 3.29 12.38
CA ALA A 45 -2.96 4.09 13.06
C ALA A 45 -3.32 5.56 13.21
N ILE A 46 -4.26 6.10 12.42
CA ILE A 46 -4.75 7.47 12.61
C ILE A 46 -5.41 7.63 13.98
N GLN A 47 -5.91 6.57 14.62
CA GLN A 47 -6.56 6.71 15.92
C GLN A 47 -5.58 6.59 17.10
N LEU A 48 -4.33 6.22 16.83
CA LEU A 48 -3.33 5.90 17.84
C LEU A 48 -2.18 6.92 17.84
N PRO A 49 -1.44 7.07 18.95
CA PRO A 49 -0.20 7.86 18.97
C PRO A 49 0.85 7.23 18.04
N LEU A 50 1.26 7.95 16.99
CA LEU A 50 2.13 7.40 15.95
C LEU A 50 3.52 7.01 16.44
N ARG A 51 3.96 7.64 17.53
CA ARG A 51 5.21 7.29 18.23
C ARG A 51 5.24 5.85 18.73
N MET A 52 4.09 5.27 19.10
CA MET A 52 4.03 3.89 19.61
C MET A 52 4.48 2.88 18.56
N PHE A 53 4.22 3.13 17.28
CA PHE A 53 4.65 2.25 16.19
C PHE A 53 6.16 2.30 15.92
N LEU A 54 6.91 3.17 16.61
CA LEU A 54 8.35 3.36 16.44
C LEU A 54 9.15 2.90 17.66
N GLU A 55 8.48 2.59 18.76
CA GLU A 55 9.14 2.11 19.97
C GLU A 55 9.49 0.62 19.83
N ASP A 56 10.73 0.27 20.17
CA ASP A 56 11.22 -1.11 20.09
C ASP A 56 10.46 -2.08 21.02
N CYS A 57 9.68 -1.55 21.96
CA CYS A 57 8.84 -2.32 22.88
C CYS A 57 7.46 -2.67 22.31
N PHE A 58 7.03 -2.01 21.23
CA PHE A 58 5.80 -2.38 20.54
C PHE A 58 6.11 -3.59 19.65
N GLN A 59 5.45 -4.72 19.91
CA GLN A 59 5.54 -5.86 19.00
C GLN A 59 4.86 -5.44 17.69
N ILE A 60 5.68 -5.07 16.71
CA ILE A 60 5.21 -4.75 15.37
C ILE A 60 4.82 -6.09 14.74
N ASN A 61 3.53 -6.38 14.82
CA ASN A 61 2.94 -7.50 14.10
C ASN A 61 3.09 -7.24 12.58
N ASP A 62 3.02 -8.32 11.78
CA ASP A 62 3.07 -8.24 10.31
C ASP A 62 2.06 -7.26 9.70
N GLU A 63 1.02 -6.89 10.44
CA GLU A 63 0.02 -5.89 10.07
C GLU A 63 0.58 -4.47 10.02
N TYR A 64 1.40 -4.08 11.00
CA TYR A 64 1.92 -2.71 11.15
C TYR A 64 3.34 -2.53 10.61
N GLN A 65 3.94 -3.57 10.04
CA GLN A 65 5.32 -3.53 9.55
C GLN A 65 5.52 -2.50 8.41
N THR A 66 4.52 -2.36 7.54
CA THR A 66 4.55 -1.36 6.44
C THR A 66 4.51 0.05 7.00
N LEU A 67 3.59 0.32 7.95
CA LEU A 67 3.49 1.61 8.63
C LEU A 67 4.79 1.95 9.39
N HIS A 68 5.35 1.01 10.15
CA HIS A 68 6.59 1.24 10.88
C HIS A 68 7.75 1.58 9.94
N THR A 69 7.88 0.84 8.83
CA THR A 69 8.89 1.14 7.80
C THR A 69 8.70 2.53 7.20
N PHE A 70 7.45 2.88 6.88
CA PHE A 70 7.08 4.19 6.36
C PHE A 70 7.46 5.31 7.34
N LEU A 71 7.07 5.21 8.60
CA LEU A 71 7.35 6.22 9.62
C LEU A 71 8.86 6.39 9.85
N LYS A 72 9.63 5.29 9.87
CA LYS A 72 11.10 5.35 9.94
C LYS A 72 11.70 6.09 8.76
N ASN A 73 11.18 5.86 7.55
CA ASN A 73 11.63 6.54 6.34
C ASN A 73 11.30 8.04 6.36
N VAL A 74 10.08 8.40 6.80
CA VAL A 74 9.65 9.81 6.93
C VAL A 74 10.54 10.57 7.92
N ILE A 75 10.80 9.98 9.09
CA ILE A 75 11.70 10.56 10.10
C ILE A 75 13.12 10.70 9.54
N GLY A 76 13.62 9.65 8.88
CA GLY A 76 14.95 9.65 8.28
C GLY A 76 15.13 10.74 7.23
N LYS A 77 14.10 11.04 6.43
CA LYS A 77 14.13 12.10 5.40
C LYS A 77 14.08 13.51 5.99
N GLN A 78 13.46 13.70 7.15
CA GLN A 78 13.35 15.02 7.77
C GLN A 78 14.67 15.47 8.42
N SER A 79 15.46 14.52 8.91
CA SER A 79 16.71 14.81 9.62
C SER A 79 17.90 14.89 8.66
N LEU A 80 18.25 16.10 8.20
CA LEU A 80 19.48 16.36 7.43
C LEU A 80 20.75 16.06 8.24
N ASN A 81 20.63 15.99 9.57
CA ASN A 81 21.73 15.67 10.48
C ASN A 81 21.45 14.33 11.16
N PRO A 82 22.23 13.27 10.89
CA PRO A 82 22.02 11.94 11.50
C PRO A 82 22.13 11.93 13.03
N ARG A 83 22.58 13.03 13.66
CA ARG A 83 22.62 13.22 15.12
C ARG A 83 21.38 13.94 15.68
N ASP A 84 20.54 14.54 14.85
CA ASP A 84 19.30 15.17 15.28
C ASP A 84 18.22 14.09 15.49
N LYS A 85 17.92 13.84 16.77
CA LYS A 85 16.97 12.84 17.26
C LYS A 85 15.61 13.44 17.59
N ARG A 86 15.34 14.69 17.20
CA ARG A 86 14.05 15.33 17.48
C ARG A 86 12.95 14.58 16.75
N PHE A 87 11.98 14.10 17.53
CA PHE A 87 10.81 13.44 16.99
C PHE A 87 9.97 14.46 16.20
N PRO A 88 9.51 14.13 14.98
CA PRO A 88 8.65 15.02 14.24
C PRO A 88 7.35 15.27 15.01
N GLY A 89 6.70 16.41 14.76
CA GLY A 89 5.38 16.65 15.31
C GLY A 89 4.38 15.58 14.85
N GLU A 90 3.49 15.16 15.76
CA GLU A 90 2.44 14.18 15.47
C GLU A 90 1.58 14.61 14.26
N ASP A 91 1.24 15.89 14.16
CA ASP A 91 0.47 16.45 13.04
C ASP A 91 1.18 16.30 11.70
N PHE A 92 2.51 16.43 11.69
CA PHE A 92 3.32 16.23 10.48
C PHE A 92 3.26 14.77 10.04
N LEU A 93 3.48 13.82 10.97
CA LEU A 93 3.39 12.39 10.66
C LEU A 93 2.01 11.99 10.14
N ARG A 94 0.93 12.57 10.72
CA ARG A 94 -0.44 12.37 10.23
C ARG A 94 -0.66 12.91 8.83
N GLN A 95 -0.05 14.04 8.47
CA GLN A 95 -0.09 14.57 7.10
C GLN A 95 0.62 13.63 6.12
N GLU A 96 1.78 13.10 6.49
CA GLU A 96 2.51 12.14 5.64
C GLU A 96 1.72 10.84 5.48
N ILE A 97 1.11 10.30 6.55
CA ILE A 97 0.20 9.14 6.48
C ILE A 97 -0.97 9.41 5.53
N ARG A 98 -1.61 10.59 5.61
CA ARG A 98 -2.72 10.94 4.71
C ARG A 98 -2.28 11.00 3.25
N LYS A 99 -1.09 11.52 2.96
CA LYS A 99 -0.53 11.52 1.59
C LYS A 99 -0.32 10.09 1.10
N GLU A 100 0.28 9.25 1.94
CA GLU A 100 0.52 7.85 1.60
C GLU A 100 -0.79 7.09 1.36
N LEU A 101 -1.81 7.28 2.20
CA LEU A 101 -3.14 6.70 2.01
C LEU A 101 -3.74 7.08 0.66
N VAL A 102 -3.64 8.34 0.24
CA VAL A 102 -4.12 8.78 -1.07
C VAL A 102 -3.40 8.03 -2.21
N GLU A 103 -2.08 7.84 -2.11
CA GLU A 103 -1.33 7.11 -3.12
C GLU A 103 -1.65 5.61 -3.12
N LEU A 104 -1.81 4.98 -1.94
CA LEU A 104 -2.24 3.59 -1.81
C LEU A 104 -3.63 3.36 -2.41
N THR A 105 -4.60 4.23 -2.11
CA THR A 105 -5.96 4.13 -2.68
C THR A 105 -5.97 4.33 -4.20
N LYS A 106 -5.18 5.27 -4.72
CA LYS A 106 -5.02 5.42 -6.19
C LYS A 106 -4.46 4.16 -6.81
N LEU A 107 -3.42 3.58 -6.20
CA LEU A 107 -2.78 2.38 -6.69
C LEU A 107 -3.74 1.18 -6.65
N GLU A 108 -4.53 1.03 -5.58
CA GLU A 108 -5.59 0.01 -5.49
C GLU A 108 -6.62 0.18 -6.61
N SER A 109 -7.08 1.40 -6.89
CA SER A 109 -8.02 1.67 -7.98
C SER A 109 -7.45 1.33 -9.37
N LEU A 110 -6.16 1.53 -9.59
CA LEU A 110 -5.48 1.15 -10.83
C LEU A 110 -5.38 -0.37 -10.97
N VAL A 111 -5.04 -1.07 -9.89
CA VAL A 111 -5.03 -2.53 -9.86
C VAL A 111 -6.42 -3.09 -10.14
N ASP A 112 -7.48 -2.51 -9.57
CA ASP A 112 -8.86 -2.92 -9.82
C ASP A 112 -9.26 -2.75 -11.29
N SER A 113 -8.90 -1.61 -11.88
CA SER A 113 -9.14 -1.34 -13.30
C SER A 113 -8.44 -2.36 -14.19
N GLU A 114 -7.21 -2.75 -13.85
CA GLU A 114 -6.45 -3.73 -14.62
C GLU A 114 -7.02 -5.15 -14.48
N ILE A 115 -7.47 -5.54 -13.29
CA ILE A 115 -8.16 -6.82 -13.07
C ILE A 115 -9.45 -6.88 -13.91
N GLU A 116 -10.25 -5.81 -13.91
CA GLU A 116 -11.46 -5.72 -14.72
C GLU A 116 -11.15 -5.79 -16.22
N PHE A 117 -10.11 -5.08 -16.67
CA PHE A 117 -9.65 -5.10 -18.05
C PHE A 117 -9.26 -6.52 -18.50
N LEU A 118 -8.44 -7.23 -17.71
CA LEU A 118 -8.02 -8.59 -18.03
C LEU A 118 -9.21 -9.54 -18.07
N LYS A 119 -10.10 -9.52 -17.06
CA LYS A 119 -11.32 -10.35 -17.07
C LYS A 119 -12.20 -10.13 -18.28
N SER A 120 -12.38 -8.86 -18.68
CA SER A 120 -13.17 -8.52 -19.86
C SER A 120 -12.52 -9.00 -21.17
N SER A 121 -11.18 -9.01 -21.23
CA SER A 121 -10.39 -9.45 -22.38
C SER A 121 -10.30 -10.98 -22.48
N SER A 122 -10.30 -11.69 -21.35
CA SER A 122 -10.25 -13.15 -21.27
C SER A 122 -11.60 -13.83 -21.54
N GLY A 123 -12.68 -13.07 -21.77
CA GLY A 123 -14.01 -13.62 -21.98
C GLY A 123 -14.71 -14.12 -20.72
N GLU A 124 -14.18 -13.83 -19.53
CA GLU A 124 -14.85 -14.08 -18.24
C GLU A 124 -15.94 -13.04 -17.95
N PHE A 125 -16.81 -12.79 -18.92
CA PHE A 125 -18.11 -12.19 -18.66
C PHE A 125 -19.07 -13.33 -18.31
N ASN A 126 -19.06 -13.75 -17.06
CA ASN A 126 -20.24 -14.41 -16.49
C ASN A 126 -21.34 -13.36 -16.40
N PHE A 127 -22.10 -13.27 -17.49
CA PHE A 127 -23.53 -13.05 -17.54
C PHE A 127 -24.19 -12.83 -16.16
N PHE A 128 -24.09 -11.63 -15.60
CA PHE A 128 -25.22 -11.06 -14.86
C PHE A 128 -26.17 -10.46 -15.88
N SER A 129 -26.78 -11.33 -16.68
CA SER A 129 -28.03 -10.99 -17.33
C SER A 129 -29.15 -11.68 -16.56
N THR A 130 -30.09 -10.84 -16.14
CA THR A 130 -31.53 -11.13 -16.05
C THR A 130 -32.04 -11.80 -14.76
N GLN A 131 -33.22 -11.30 -14.36
CA GLN A 131 -34.13 -11.66 -13.26
C GLN A 131 -33.90 -10.79 -12.01
N ILE A 132 -34.76 -9.83 -11.64
CA ILE A 132 -36.18 -9.55 -11.96
C ILE A 132 -36.38 -8.03 -12.00
#